data_AF-A0A6A3DH33-F1
#
_entry.id   AF-A0A6A3DH33-F1
#
_cell.length_a   1.000
_cell.length_b   1.000
_cell.length_c   1.000
_cell.angle_alpha   90.00
_cell.angle_beta   90.00
_cell.angle_gamma   90.00
#
_symmetry.space_group_name_H-M   'P 1'
#
loop_
_entity.id
_entity.type
_entity.pdbx_description
1 polymer ?
#
loop_
_entity_poly.entity_id
_entity_poly.type
_entity_poly.pdbx_seq_one_letter_code
_entity_poly.pdbx_strand_id
1 'polypeptide(L)'
;MAADTSVRAVRTAAFLAAGVQPPASSPPVDPHDDYQLDVEAQRALSELVRRSNLSLADTIRVWSGQTATDPRPNKALCPDPLEWLLVGYEQQSLVLESIRTGIQHFFHPHGAVISRGQDIERSNHKSAAVLENSLLHSIRDGQVLGTYMVVDKDVATRWPAICISPFGCVPKADADPRTEARVIHDLSFPRGASVNDASN
;
A
#
# COMPACT_ATOMS: atom_id res chain seq x y z
N MET A 1 -15.09 11.03 -8.30
CA MET A 1 -14.30 12.15 -8.87
C MET A 1 -13.84 13.14 -7.79
N ALA A 2 -14.72 13.70 -6.94
CA ALA A 2 -14.29 14.69 -5.93
C ALA A 2 -13.27 14.18 -4.89
N ALA A 3 -13.41 12.93 -4.43
CA ALA A 3 -12.49 12.33 -3.45
C ALA A 3 -11.06 12.14 -4.01
N ASP A 4 -10.94 11.68 -5.26
CA ASP A 4 -9.65 11.46 -5.93
C ASP A 4 -8.90 12.78 -6.17
N THR A 5 -9.62 13.82 -6.61
CA THR A 5 -9.07 15.18 -6.75
C THR A 5 -8.56 15.72 -5.40
N SER A 6 -9.27 15.45 -4.31
CA SER A 6 -8.87 15.88 -2.96
C SER A 6 -7.61 15.15 -2.48
N VAL A 7 -7.53 13.83 -2.64
CA VAL A 7 -6.33 13.05 -2.26
C VAL A 7 -5.11 13.50 -3.05
N ARG A 8 -5.24 13.71 -4.36
CA ARG A 8 -4.14 14.21 -5.20
C ARG A 8 -3.67 15.59 -4.75
N ALA A 9 -4.59 16.49 -4.40
CA ALA A 9 -4.25 17.82 -3.90
C ALA A 9 -3.47 17.76 -2.58
N VAL A 10 -3.88 16.92 -1.64
CA VAL A 10 -3.16 16.71 -0.36
C VAL A 10 -1.74 16.19 -0.60
N ARG A 11 -1.58 15.17 -1.45
CA ARG A 11 -0.25 14.61 -1.80
C ARG A 11 0.62 15.68 -2.46
N THR A 12 0.08 16.44 -3.40
CA THR A 12 0.80 17.53 -4.11
C THR A 12 1.26 18.60 -3.13
N ALA A 13 0.39 19.04 -2.22
CA ALA A 13 0.74 20.02 -1.20
C ALA A 13 1.85 19.51 -0.27
N ALA A 14 1.82 18.24 0.13
CA ALA A 14 2.86 17.62 0.94
C ALA A 14 4.22 17.59 0.23
N PHE A 15 4.26 17.23 -1.06
CA PHE A 15 5.49 17.29 -1.86
C PHE A 15 6.06 18.70 -1.90
N LEU A 16 5.23 19.70 -2.26
CA LEU A 16 5.67 21.08 -2.37
C LEU A 16 6.15 21.66 -1.04
N ALA A 17 5.47 21.35 0.07
CA ALA A 17 5.87 21.78 1.40
C ALA A 17 7.25 21.23 1.82
N ALA A 18 7.60 20.03 1.35
CA ALA A 18 8.91 19.43 1.57
C ALA A 18 9.98 19.87 0.54
N GLY A 19 9.63 20.77 -0.39
CA GLY A 19 10.49 21.17 -1.50
C GLY A 19 10.77 20.04 -2.50
N VAL A 20 9.89 19.03 -2.55
CA VAL A 20 9.98 17.88 -3.46
C VAL A 20 9.12 18.18 -4.67
N GLN A 21 9.67 17.98 -5.87
CA GLN A 21 8.89 18.05 -7.09
C GLN A 21 7.87 16.90 -7.13
N PRO A 22 6.56 17.20 -7.24
CA PRO A 22 5.54 16.16 -7.42
C PRO A 22 5.89 15.25 -8.61
N PRO A 23 5.49 13.97 -8.57
CA PRO A 23 5.79 13.07 -9.67
C PRO A 23 5.14 13.58 -10.96
N ALA A 24 5.88 13.54 -12.06
CA ALA A 24 5.31 13.76 -13.38
C ALA A 24 4.29 12.66 -13.68
N SER A 25 3.32 12.94 -14.56
CA SER A 25 2.42 11.90 -15.05
C SER A 25 3.24 10.85 -15.80
N SER A 26 3.43 9.69 -15.18
CA SER A 26 4.05 8.56 -15.86
C SER A 26 3.16 8.12 -17.03
N PRO A 27 3.75 7.83 -18.20
CA PRO A 27 2.97 7.45 -19.37
C PRO A 27 2.13 6.19 -19.08
N PRO A 28 0.96 6.05 -19.74
CA PRO A 28 0.22 4.80 -19.70
C PRO A 28 1.11 3.69 -20.27
N VAL A 29 1.13 2.54 -19.60
CA VAL A 29 1.90 1.38 -20.06
C VAL A 29 1.12 0.71 -21.19
N ASP A 30 1.77 0.43 -22.32
CA ASP A 30 1.16 -0.39 -23.38
C ASP A 30 1.04 -1.84 -22.86
N PRO A 31 -0.12 -2.48 -22.94
CA PRO A 31 -0.28 -3.87 -22.51
C PRO A 31 0.57 -4.90 -23.28
N HIS A 32 1.25 -4.49 -24.36
CA HIS A 32 2.20 -5.32 -25.12
C HIS A 32 3.66 -5.13 -24.70
N ASP A 33 3.95 -4.16 -23.83
CA ASP A 33 5.29 -3.88 -23.33
C ASP A 33 5.60 -4.65 -22.04
N ASP A 34 6.90 -4.71 -21.72
CA ASP A 34 7.35 -5.07 -20.38
C ASP A 34 6.92 -3.97 -19.40
N TYR A 35 6.02 -4.30 -18.46
CA TYR A 35 5.49 -3.37 -17.48
C TYR A 35 6.60 -2.83 -16.59
N GLN A 36 6.55 -1.52 -16.32
CA GLN A 36 7.49 -0.84 -15.44
C GLN A 36 6.77 -0.19 -14.26
N LEU A 37 7.47 -0.11 -13.13
CA LEU A 37 7.01 0.64 -11.97
C LEU A 37 6.97 2.14 -12.29
N ASP A 38 6.12 2.86 -11.56
CA ASP A 38 6.16 4.31 -11.52
C ASP A 38 7.38 4.79 -10.73
N VAL A 39 8.53 4.87 -11.40
CA VAL A 39 9.79 5.29 -10.77
C VAL A 39 9.74 6.75 -10.33
N GLU A 40 8.97 7.61 -11.00
CA GLU A 40 8.80 9.01 -10.60
C GLU A 40 7.96 9.14 -9.33
N ALA A 41 6.85 8.39 -9.22
CA ALA A 41 6.06 8.35 -7.99
C ALA A 41 6.86 7.76 -6.82
N GLN A 42 7.62 6.68 -7.08
CA GLN A 42 8.53 6.10 -6.09
C GLN A 42 9.59 7.11 -5.63
N ARG A 43 10.26 7.79 -6.56
CA ARG A 43 11.26 8.82 -6.27
C ARG A 43 10.66 9.94 -5.42
N ALA A 44 9.54 10.51 -5.85
CA ALA A 44 8.92 11.64 -5.16
C ALA A 44 8.47 11.25 -3.75
N LEU A 45 7.84 10.07 -3.58
CA LEU A 45 7.41 9.58 -2.27
C LEU A 45 8.61 9.30 -1.36
N SER A 46 9.65 8.66 -1.87
CA SER A 46 10.87 8.37 -1.10
C SER A 46 11.56 9.65 -0.66
N GLU A 47 11.67 10.65 -1.55
CA GLU A 47 12.26 11.94 -1.23
C GLU A 47 11.43 12.72 -0.20
N LEU A 48 10.09 12.69 -0.29
CA LEU A 48 9.20 13.29 0.71
C LEU A 48 9.47 12.70 2.09
N VAL A 49 9.52 11.37 2.19
CA VAL A 49 9.80 10.71 3.48
C VAL A 49 11.18 11.09 4.00
N ARG A 50 12.20 11.14 3.14
CA ARG A 50 13.55 11.51 3.54
C ARG A 50 13.63 12.92 4.10
N ARG A 51 13.11 13.91 3.35
CA ARG A 51 13.20 15.33 3.72
C ARG A 51 12.38 15.70 4.93
N SER A 52 11.18 15.14 5.02
CA SER A 52 10.24 15.45 6.10
C SER A 52 10.38 14.49 7.29
N ASN A 53 11.28 13.52 7.23
CA ASN A 53 11.49 12.48 8.24
C ASN A 53 10.16 11.82 8.67
N LEU A 54 9.30 11.48 7.70
CA LEU A 54 7.97 10.98 8.01
C LEU A 54 8.01 9.58 8.62
N SER A 55 7.22 9.39 9.67
CA SER A 55 6.90 8.05 10.15
C SER A 55 6.08 7.28 9.11
N LEU A 56 6.02 5.95 9.21
CA LEU A 56 5.15 5.13 8.36
C LEU A 56 3.69 5.60 8.47
N ALA A 57 3.22 5.87 9.69
CA ALA A 57 1.85 6.31 9.94
C ALA A 57 1.55 7.66 9.27
N ASP A 58 2.45 8.64 9.39
CA ASP A 58 2.25 9.96 8.77
C ASP A 58 2.35 9.89 7.25
N THR A 59 3.21 9.02 6.72
CA THR A 59 3.29 8.75 5.28
C THR A 59 1.97 8.18 4.77
N ILE A 60 1.40 7.18 5.45
CA ILE A 60 0.08 6.62 5.13
C ILE A 60 -1.01 7.69 5.20
N ARG A 61 -1.01 8.56 6.22
CA ARG A 61 -1.99 9.65 6.34
C ARG A 61 -1.96 10.58 5.14
N VAL A 62 -0.77 11.04 4.72
CA VAL A 62 -0.59 11.86 3.52
C VAL A 62 -1.07 11.11 2.29
N TRP A 63 -0.67 9.84 2.14
CA TRP A 63 -1.05 9.02 0.99
C TRP A 63 -2.56 8.79 0.91
N SER A 64 -3.23 8.57 2.03
CA SER A 64 -4.70 8.45 2.15
C SER A 64 -5.44 9.79 1.99
N GLY A 65 -4.73 10.92 1.90
CA GLY A 65 -5.33 12.26 1.85
C GLY A 65 -6.02 12.66 3.15
N GLN A 66 -5.56 12.15 4.31
CA GLN A 66 -6.09 12.55 5.61
C GLN A 66 -5.71 13.99 5.93
N THR A 67 -6.67 14.74 6.47
CA THR A 67 -6.52 16.14 6.87
C THR A 67 -7.20 16.36 8.23
N ALA A 68 -6.97 17.50 8.86
CA ALA A 68 -7.66 17.85 10.11
C ALA A 68 -9.20 17.92 9.94
N THR A 69 -9.68 18.30 8.76
CA THR A 69 -11.11 18.42 8.45
C THR A 69 -11.74 17.13 7.96
N ASP A 70 -10.93 16.21 7.41
CA ASP A 70 -11.36 14.88 7.00
C ASP A 70 -10.28 13.86 7.39
N PRO A 71 -10.37 13.26 8.58
CA PRO A 71 -9.38 12.30 9.09
C PRO A 71 -9.57 10.88 8.54
N ARG A 72 -10.61 10.62 7.74
CA ARG A 72 -10.94 9.25 7.31
C ARG A 72 -9.82 8.65 6.46
N PRO A 73 -9.38 7.40 6.69
CA PRO A 73 -8.33 6.79 5.88
C PRO A 73 -8.79 6.41 4.46
N ASN A 74 -10.07 6.11 4.29
CA ASN A 74 -10.67 5.79 2.98
C ASN A 74 -11.67 6.87 2.59
N LYS A 75 -11.32 7.71 1.60
CA LYS A 75 -12.15 8.82 1.14
C LYS A 75 -13.37 8.40 0.31
N ALA A 76 -13.41 7.14 -0.14
CA ALA A 76 -14.57 6.60 -0.84
C ALA A 76 -15.72 6.24 0.12
N LEU A 77 -15.42 6.00 1.41
CA LEU A 77 -16.42 5.59 2.39
C LEU A 77 -16.93 6.79 3.18
N CYS A 78 -18.23 7.06 3.10
CA CYS A 78 -18.90 8.13 3.84
C CYS A 78 -19.75 7.54 4.97
N PRO A 79 -19.49 7.88 6.24
CA PRO A 79 -20.24 7.30 7.36
C PRO A 79 -21.70 7.74 7.35
N ASP A 80 -22.03 8.98 6.99
CA ASP A 80 -23.39 9.53 7.18
C ASP A 80 -24.46 8.77 6.35
N PRO A 81 -24.26 8.47 5.05
CA PRO A 81 -25.22 7.65 4.31
C PRO A 81 -25.26 6.20 4.80
N LEU A 82 -24.12 5.66 5.24
CA LEU A 82 -24.01 4.27 5.70
C LEU A 82 -24.66 4.06 7.06
N GLU A 83 -24.73 5.11 7.89
CA GLU A 83 -25.45 5.06 9.16
C GLU A 83 -26.93 4.77 8.95
N TRP A 84 -27.55 5.38 7.93
CA TRP A 84 -28.94 5.07 7.58
C TRP A 84 -29.10 3.72 6.87
N LEU A 85 -28.18 3.39 5.96
CA LEU A 85 -28.25 2.14 5.19
C LEU A 85 -28.11 0.89 6.08
N LEU A 86 -27.30 0.98 7.13
CA LEU A 86 -26.96 -0.14 8.01
C LEU A 86 -27.86 -0.23 9.26
N VAL A 87 -29.00 0.47 9.30
CA VAL A 87 -29.94 0.35 10.42
C VAL A 87 -30.38 -1.10 10.60
N GLY A 88 -30.24 -1.61 11.82
CA GLY A 88 -30.56 -3.00 12.17
C GLY A 88 -29.45 -4.00 11.86
N TYR A 89 -28.33 -3.56 11.28
CA TYR A 89 -27.14 -4.39 11.16
C TYR A 89 -26.38 -4.41 12.49
N GLU A 90 -26.17 -5.61 13.04
CA GLU A 90 -25.57 -5.82 14.36
C GLU A 90 -24.20 -5.12 14.51
N GLN A 91 -23.37 -5.15 13.46
CA GLN A 91 -22.03 -4.56 13.48
C GLN A 91 -21.98 -3.13 12.91
N GLN A 92 -23.13 -2.44 12.79
CA GLN A 92 -23.20 -1.07 12.26
C GLN A 92 -22.18 -0.14 12.92
N SER A 93 -22.12 -0.10 14.25
CA SER A 93 -21.19 0.74 15.00
C SER A 93 -19.72 0.43 14.67
N LEU A 94 -19.38 -0.84 14.54
CA LEU A 94 -18.02 -1.28 14.21
C LEU A 94 -17.62 -0.88 12.78
N VAL A 95 -18.54 -1.00 11.82
CA VAL A 95 -18.31 -0.59 10.43
C VAL A 95 -18.12 0.92 10.35
N LEU A 96 -19.01 1.70 10.97
CA LEU A 96 -18.91 3.16 10.98
C LEU A 96 -17.63 3.64 11.67
N GLU A 97 -17.22 3.00 12.76
CA GLU A 97 -15.97 3.31 13.44
C GLU A 97 -14.76 3.00 12.55
N SER A 98 -14.73 1.83 11.92
CA SER A 98 -13.66 1.43 11.00
C SER A 98 -13.53 2.38 9.80
N ILE A 99 -14.64 2.99 9.35
CA ILE A 99 -14.65 4.01 8.29
C ILE A 99 -14.07 5.33 8.79
N ARG A 100 -14.41 5.73 10.02
CA ARG A 100 -13.97 6.99 10.61
C ARG A 100 -12.49 6.98 10.96
N THR A 101 -12.01 5.92 11.59
CA THR A 101 -10.68 5.87 12.21
C THR A 101 -9.75 4.83 11.59
N GLY A 102 -10.25 4.01 10.66
CA GLY A 102 -9.52 2.90 10.08
C GLY A 102 -9.62 1.63 10.90
N ILE A 103 -9.17 0.53 10.32
CA ILE A 103 -9.10 -0.75 11.03
C ILE A 103 -7.97 -0.67 12.06
N GLN A 104 -8.31 -0.86 13.33
CA GLN A 104 -7.36 -0.96 14.43
C GLN A 104 -7.17 -2.44 14.76
N HIS A 105 -5.98 -2.97 14.52
CA HIS A 105 -5.62 -4.35 14.83
C HIS A 105 -4.36 -4.37 15.70
N PHE A 106 -4.42 -5.09 16.82
CA PHE A 106 -3.26 -5.30 17.69
C PHE A 106 -2.53 -6.55 17.25
N PHE A 107 -1.30 -6.39 16.77
CA PHE A 107 -0.43 -7.53 16.47
C PHE A 107 0.28 -7.99 17.75
N HIS A 108 0.19 -9.27 18.07
CA HIS A 108 0.90 -9.87 19.18
C HIS A 108 2.39 -9.96 18.84
N PRO A 109 3.29 -9.41 19.66
CA PRO A 109 4.71 -9.66 19.49
C PRO A 109 4.99 -11.13 19.85
N HIS A 110 5.07 -12.01 18.85
CA HIS A 110 5.61 -13.34 19.08
C HIS A 110 7.06 -13.22 19.55
N GLY A 111 7.47 -14.06 20.52
CA GLY A 111 8.81 -14.04 21.13
C GLY A 111 9.99 -14.29 20.19
N ALA A 112 9.75 -14.47 18.89
CA ALA A 112 10.78 -14.24 17.89
C ALA A 112 10.98 -12.74 17.80
N VAL A 113 12.20 -12.26 18.06
CA VAL A 113 12.64 -10.98 17.54
C VAL A 113 12.34 -11.02 16.04
N ILE A 114 11.22 -10.44 15.61
CA ILE A 114 11.01 -10.09 14.20
C ILE A 114 12.30 -9.35 13.91
N SER A 115 13.16 -9.93 13.07
CA SER A 115 14.42 -9.30 12.69
C SER A 115 14.02 -8.10 11.84
N ARG A 116 13.59 -7.05 12.54
CA ARG A 116 13.05 -5.79 12.04
C ARG A 116 14.25 -5.12 11.40
N GLY A 117 14.33 -5.24 10.08
CA GLY A 117 15.35 -4.58 9.28
C GLY A 117 16.72 -5.27 9.20
N GLN A 118 16.85 -6.59 9.38
CA GLN A 118 18.13 -7.27 9.15
C GLN A 118 18.06 -8.38 8.09
N ASP A 119 18.72 -8.12 6.96
CA ASP A 119 19.45 -9.04 6.07
C ASP A 119 18.84 -10.41 5.76
N ILE A 120 17.57 -10.42 5.37
CA ILE A 120 17.15 -11.39 4.37
C ILE A 120 16.54 -10.56 3.24
N GLU A 121 17.28 -10.39 2.16
CA GLU A 121 16.64 -10.24 0.85
C GLU A 121 15.75 -11.47 0.66
N ARG A 122 14.51 -11.36 1.12
CA ARG A 122 13.51 -12.42 0.97
C ARG A 122 13.12 -12.37 -0.49
N SER A 123 13.75 -13.24 -1.28
CA SER A 123 13.37 -13.43 -2.66
C SER A 123 11.88 -13.75 -2.72
N ASN A 124 11.22 -13.19 -3.74
CA ASN A 124 9.88 -13.62 -4.11
C ASN A 124 9.88 -15.13 -4.39
N HIS A 125 8.71 -15.75 -4.24
CA HIS A 125 8.52 -17.15 -4.63
C HIS A 125 8.85 -17.33 -6.11
N LYS A 126 9.32 -18.53 -6.48
CA LYS A 126 9.69 -18.84 -7.87
C LYS A 126 8.59 -18.48 -8.87
N SER A 127 7.32 -18.65 -8.48
CA SER A 127 6.18 -18.31 -9.34
C SER A 127 6.09 -16.81 -9.67
N ALA A 128 6.40 -15.93 -8.73
CA ALA A 128 6.45 -14.49 -8.97
C ALA A 128 7.67 -14.09 -9.80
N ALA A 129 8.83 -14.74 -9.61
CA ALA A 129 10.00 -14.52 -10.45
C ALA A 129 9.76 -14.96 -11.91
N VAL A 130 9.04 -16.06 -12.13
CA VAL A 130 8.69 -16.54 -13.48
C VAL A 130 7.64 -15.64 -14.16
N LEU A 131 6.76 -15.03 -13.38
CA LEU A 131 5.66 -14.17 -13.85
C LEU A 131 5.93 -12.69 -13.51
N GLU A 132 7.20 -12.26 -13.58
CA GLU A 132 7.64 -10.94 -13.15
C GLU A 132 6.88 -9.80 -13.84
N ASN A 133 6.65 -9.91 -15.15
CA ASN A 133 5.91 -8.89 -15.89
C ASN A 133 4.49 -8.67 -15.33
N SER A 134 3.78 -9.76 -15.00
CA SER A 134 2.46 -9.70 -14.37
C SER A 134 2.50 -9.16 -12.93
N LEU A 135 3.58 -9.42 -12.19
CA LEU A 135 3.80 -8.80 -10.89
C LEU A 135 4.00 -7.29 -11.02
N LEU A 136 4.85 -6.85 -11.95
CA LEU A 136 5.11 -5.44 -12.22
C LEU A 136 3.84 -4.71 -12.68
N HIS A 137 3.04 -5.34 -13.55
CA HIS A 137 1.72 -4.84 -13.95
C HIS A 137 0.82 -4.61 -12.73
N SER A 138 0.67 -5.61 -11.86
CA SER A 138 -0.18 -5.49 -10.67
C SER A 138 0.30 -4.41 -9.70
N ILE A 139 1.62 -4.23 -9.54
CA ILE A 139 2.16 -3.18 -8.69
C ILE A 139 1.92 -1.81 -9.33
N ARG A 140 2.14 -1.69 -10.65
CA ARG A 140 1.89 -0.47 -11.42
C ARG A 140 0.43 -0.05 -11.33
N ASP A 141 -0.51 -0.97 -11.48
CA ASP A 141 -1.94 -0.72 -11.29
C ASP A 141 -2.23 -0.25 -9.86
N GLY A 142 -1.61 -0.89 -8.86
CA GLY A 142 -1.70 -0.46 -7.47
C GLY A 142 -1.18 0.96 -7.23
N GLN A 143 -0.11 1.36 -7.91
CA GLN A 143 0.41 2.74 -7.87
C GLN A 143 -0.56 3.72 -8.51
N VAL A 144 -1.09 3.39 -9.70
CA VAL A 144 -2.07 4.22 -10.43
C VAL A 144 -3.35 4.43 -9.62
N LEU A 145 -3.86 3.37 -9.00
CA LEU A 145 -5.03 3.43 -8.12
C LEU A 145 -4.73 4.07 -6.76
N GLY A 146 -3.45 4.31 -6.45
CA GLY A 146 -3.00 4.82 -5.16
C GLY A 146 -3.21 3.85 -4.00
N THR A 147 -3.46 2.57 -4.27
CA THR A 147 -3.63 1.51 -3.25
C THR A 147 -2.28 0.99 -2.77
N TYR A 148 -1.24 1.07 -3.59
CA TYR A 148 0.14 0.70 -3.23
C TYR A 148 1.04 1.93 -3.13
N MET A 149 1.87 1.94 -2.09
CA MET A 149 3.03 2.82 -1.97
C MET A 149 4.27 2.03 -2.33
N VAL A 150 5.07 2.54 -3.26
CA VAL A 150 6.38 2.00 -3.61
C VAL A 150 7.42 3.00 -3.15
N VAL A 151 8.38 2.56 -2.35
CA VAL A 151 9.44 3.39 -1.78
C VAL A 151 10.78 2.69 -1.91
N ASP A 152 11.85 3.48 -1.86
CA ASP A 152 13.20 2.95 -1.87
C ASP A 152 13.49 2.10 -0.62
N LYS A 153 14.40 1.13 -0.77
CA LYS A 153 14.77 0.19 0.30
C LYS A 153 15.23 0.92 1.56
N ASP A 154 16.05 1.96 1.43
CA ASP A 154 16.54 2.75 2.56
C ASP A 154 15.40 3.45 3.32
N VAL A 155 14.38 3.95 2.61
CA VAL A 155 13.18 4.54 3.23
C VAL A 155 12.42 3.49 4.02
N ALA A 156 12.18 2.32 3.43
CA ALA A 156 11.50 1.21 4.10
C ALA A 156 12.26 0.75 5.37
N THR A 157 13.59 0.65 5.31
CA THR A 157 14.39 0.21 6.48
C THR A 157 14.30 1.14 7.69
N ARG A 158 13.90 2.41 7.51
CA ARG A 158 13.71 3.38 8.60
C ARG A 158 12.41 3.17 9.38
N TRP A 159 11.47 2.39 8.84
CA TRP A 159 10.18 2.15 9.49
C TRP A 159 10.21 0.83 10.25
N PRO A 160 10.37 0.84 11.59
CA PRO A 160 10.53 -0.38 12.40
C PRO A 160 9.26 -1.25 12.48
N ALA A 161 8.16 -0.78 11.89
CA ALA A 161 6.87 -1.45 11.85
C ALA A 161 6.63 -2.25 10.54
N ILE A 162 7.52 -2.19 9.54
CA ILE A 162 7.36 -2.99 8.33
C ILE A 162 7.72 -4.46 8.60
N CYS A 163 6.84 -5.34 8.13
CA CYS A 163 7.13 -6.75 7.88
C CYS A 163 7.31 -6.97 6.37
N ILE A 164 8.33 -7.73 5.96
CA ILE A 164 8.59 -8.06 4.56
C ILE A 164 8.17 -9.49 4.29
N SER A 165 7.24 -9.68 3.36
CA SER A 165 6.77 -10.99 2.88
C SER A 165 6.98 -11.12 1.37
N PRO A 166 7.28 -12.33 0.87
CA PRO A 166 7.47 -12.56 -0.55
C PRO A 166 6.16 -12.47 -1.32
N PHE A 167 6.25 -12.09 -2.59
CA PHE A 167 5.16 -12.29 -3.54
C PHE A 167 5.21 -13.70 -4.14
N GLY A 168 4.03 -14.22 -4.43
CA GLY A 168 3.80 -15.32 -5.35
C GLY A 168 2.88 -14.87 -6.49
N CYS A 169 2.87 -15.61 -7.60
CA CYS A 169 1.93 -15.38 -8.70
C CYS A 169 1.26 -16.70 -9.09
N VAL A 170 -0.02 -16.61 -9.48
CA VAL A 170 -0.81 -17.73 -9.98
C VAL A 170 -1.47 -17.34 -11.31
N PRO A 171 -1.28 -18.11 -12.40
CA PRO A 171 -1.94 -17.86 -13.67
C PRO A 171 -3.47 -17.73 -13.55
N LYS A 172 -4.07 -16.81 -14.31
CA LYS A 172 -5.52 -16.79 -14.52
C LYS A 172 -5.87 -17.79 -15.62
N ALA A 173 -7.02 -18.45 -15.52
CA ALA A 173 -7.42 -19.49 -16.46
C ALA A 173 -7.77 -18.94 -17.86
N ASP A 174 -8.09 -17.65 -17.93
CA ASP A 174 -8.66 -16.93 -19.07
C ASP A 174 -7.78 -15.78 -19.58
N ALA A 175 -6.53 -15.70 -19.15
CA ALA A 175 -5.59 -14.64 -19.56
C ALA A 175 -4.18 -15.19 -19.83
N ASP A 176 -3.40 -14.48 -20.65
CA ASP A 176 -1.97 -14.78 -20.83
C ASP A 176 -1.22 -14.52 -19.51
N PRO A 177 -0.59 -15.54 -18.90
CA PRO A 177 0.11 -15.38 -17.63
C PRO A 177 1.27 -14.37 -17.67
N ARG A 178 1.75 -14.03 -18.87
CA ARG A 178 2.79 -13.01 -19.08
C ARG A 178 2.26 -11.59 -18.93
N THR A 179 0.97 -11.36 -19.10
CA THR A 179 0.34 -10.04 -18.98
C THR A 179 -0.53 -9.95 -17.74
N GLU A 180 -1.11 -11.06 -17.30
CA GLU A 180 -2.02 -11.08 -16.17
C GLU A 180 -1.91 -12.35 -15.33
N ALA A 181 -1.63 -12.17 -14.04
CA ALA A 181 -1.65 -13.23 -13.03
C ALA A 181 -2.32 -12.72 -11.75
N ARG A 182 -2.72 -13.65 -10.88
CA ARG A 182 -3.11 -13.31 -9.51
C ARG A 182 -1.85 -13.18 -8.67
N VAL A 183 -1.51 -11.95 -8.28
CA VAL A 183 -0.45 -11.70 -7.31
C VAL A 183 -0.95 -12.07 -5.92
N ILE A 184 -0.13 -12.83 -5.20
CA ILE A 184 -0.39 -13.26 -3.83
C ILE A 184 0.70 -12.66 -2.95
N HIS A 185 0.29 -11.92 -1.93
CA HIS A 185 1.20 -11.49 -0.88
C HIS A 185 1.22 -12.57 0.22
N ASP A 186 2.35 -13.25 0.38
CA ASP A 186 2.45 -14.37 1.33
C ASP A 186 2.63 -13.87 2.77
N LEU A 187 1.52 -13.50 3.39
CA LEU A 187 1.47 -13.02 4.78
C LEU A 187 1.75 -14.12 5.82
N SER A 188 1.94 -15.38 5.39
CA SER A 188 2.28 -16.52 6.25
C SER A 188 3.77 -16.82 6.32
N PHE A 189 4.58 -16.10 5.54
CA PHE A 189 6.04 -16.26 5.51
C PHE A 189 6.77 -15.09 6.18
N PRO A 190 7.90 -15.36 6.86
CA PRO A 190 8.38 -16.66 7.28
C PRO A 190 7.58 -17.16 8.48
N ARG A 191 7.38 -18.47 8.55
CA ARG A 191 6.73 -19.10 9.70
C ARG A 191 7.42 -18.71 11.00
N GLY A 192 6.63 -18.35 12.00
CA GLY A 192 7.07 -17.92 13.34
C GLY A 192 7.41 -16.42 13.46
N ALA A 193 7.42 -15.68 12.35
CA ALA A 193 7.66 -14.23 12.33
C ALA A 193 6.88 -13.51 11.21
N SER A 194 5.82 -14.13 10.69
CA SER A 194 4.98 -13.57 9.63
C SER A 194 3.90 -12.65 10.21
N VAL A 195 3.22 -11.90 9.32
CA VAL A 195 2.06 -11.09 9.71
C VAL A 195 0.94 -11.97 10.27
N ASN A 196 0.70 -13.12 9.65
CA ASN A 196 -0.32 -14.07 10.11
C ASN A 196 0.02 -14.65 11.48
N ASP A 197 1.29 -14.95 11.77
CA ASP A 197 1.69 -15.39 13.11
C ASP A 197 1.37 -14.30 14.13
N ALA A 198 1.70 -13.03 13.83
CA ALA A 198 1.44 -11.92 14.73
C ALA A 198 -0.04 -11.55 14.89
N SER A 199 -0.94 -12.11 14.08
CA SER A 199 -2.39 -11.86 14.13
C SER A 199 -3.20 -12.95 14.84
N ASN A 200 -2.60 -14.11 15.08
CA ASN A 200 -3.23 -15.20 15.84
C ASN A 200 -2.96 -15.06 17.35
#